data_AF-A0A165NNW0-F1
#
_entry.id   AF-A0A165NNW0-F1
#
_cell.length_a   1.000
_cell.length_b   1.000
_cell.length_c   1.000
_cell.angle_alpha   90.00
_cell.angle_beta   90.00
_cell.angle_gamma   90.00
#
_symmetry.space_group_name_H-M   'P 1'
#
loop_
_entity.id
_entity.type
_entity.pdbx_description
1 polymer ?
#
loop_
_entity_poly.entity_id
_entity_poly.type
_entity_poly.pdbx_seq_one_letter_code
_entity_poly.pdbx_strand_id
1 'polypeptide(L)'
;MQSLARTRVATLARPSSRSAILAGRRFLASDAHDEHHDEHHDIAPARPEGFTSPGWGYLIALSAAVVAFYKYAPAPGDEAYITRYIKHYTHNAEEWERINIKHLFLSKESQESALLVADARPPVVHRYRYPQMLERASPHLQRVGPQVDLSGVVAKTDKDY
;
A
#
# COMPACT_ATOMS: atom_id res chain seq x y z
N MET A 1 27.29 28.08 -37.33
CA MET A 1 27.03 26.63 -37.22
C MET A 1 26.79 26.33 -35.75
N GLN A 2 25.54 26.06 -35.39
CA GLN A 2 25.07 26.00 -34.01
C GLN A 2 25.42 24.65 -33.38
N SER A 3 25.94 24.73 -32.15
CA SER A 3 26.50 23.63 -31.36
C SER A 3 25.40 22.71 -30.81
N LEU A 4 25.65 21.41 -30.88
CA LEU A 4 24.79 20.31 -30.46
C LEU A 4 24.50 20.35 -28.95
N ALA A 5 23.24 20.59 -28.60
CA ALA A 5 22.73 20.45 -27.24
C ALA A 5 22.82 18.97 -26.82
N ARG A 6 23.65 18.68 -25.81
CA ARG A 6 23.67 17.41 -25.10
C ARG A 6 22.44 17.33 -24.20
N THR A 7 21.36 16.76 -24.70
CA THR A 7 20.21 16.37 -23.89
C THR A 7 20.57 15.11 -23.09
N ARG A 8 20.91 15.30 -21.82
CA ARG A 8 21.01 14.21 -20.85
C ARG A 8 19.59 13.74 -20.54
N VAL A 9 19.26 12.53 -20.99
CA VAL A 9 18.07 11.80 -20.56
C VAL A 9 18.19 11.54 -19.07
N ALA A 10 17.47 12.31 -18.27
CA ALA A 10 17.29 12.02 -16.85
C ALA A 10 16.42 10.77 -16.75
N THR A 11 17.03 9.64 -16.39
CA THR A 11 16.31 8.44 -15.97
C THR A 11 15.39 8.81 -14.82
N LEU A 12 14.07 8.75 -15.04
CA LEU A 12 13.08 8.84 -13.97
C LEU A 12 13.33 7.68 -13.00
N ALA A 13 14.06 7.96 -11.93
CA ALA A 13 14.12 7.09 -10.77
C ALA A 13 12.72 7.09 -10.14
N ARG A 14 11.97 6.01 -10.39
CA ARG A 14 10.73 5.69 -9.68
C ARG A 14 11.05 5.77 -8.18
N PRO A 15 10.31 6.57 -7.38
CA PRO A 15 10.50 6.52 -5.95
C PRO A 15 10.13 5.10 -5.51
N SER A 16 11.15 4.32 -5.13
CA SER A 16 10.95 3.13 -4.34
C SER A 16 10.18 3.60 -3.12
N SER A 17 8.93 3.16 -3.01
CA SER A 17 8.16 3.26 -1.78
C SER A 17 9.00 2.54 -0.72
N ARG A 18 9.82 3.31 0.00
CA ARG A 18 10.33 2.90 1.29
C ARG A 18 9.08 2.78 2.14
N SER A 19 8.47 1.60 2.11
CA SER A 19 7.59 1.15 3.17
C SER A 19 8.36 1.46 4.44
N ALA A 20 7.94 2.50 5.15
CA ALA A 20 8.37 2.69 6.52
C ALA A 20 7.90 1.40 7.20
N ILE A 21 8.84 0.48 7.38
CA ILE A 21 8.67 -0.63 8.29
C ILE A 21 8.55 0.09 9.63
N LEU A 22 7.32 0.45 10.00
CA LEU A 22 6.96 0.59 11.39
C LEU A 22 7.46 -0.70 11.99
N ALA A 23 8.56 -0.60 12.75
CA ALA A 23 9.06 -1.67 13.58
C ALA A 23 7.96 -1.95 14.60
N GLY A 24 6.94 -2.71 14.16
CA GLY A 24 5.92 -3.26 14.99
C GLY A 24 6.65 -4.18 15.94
N ARG A 25 6.87 -3.72 17.16
CA ARG A 25 7.26 -4.56 18.28
C ARG A 25 6.15 -5.58 18.45
N ARG A 26 6.30 -6.75 17.83
CA ARG A 26 5.49 -7.92 18.11
C ARG A 26 5.86 -8.36 19.51
N PHE A 27 5.05 -7.99 20.49
CA PHE A 27 5.18 -8.47 21.88
C PHE A 27 4.67 -9.91 22.07
N LEU A 28 4.40 -10.63 20.97
CA LEU A 28 3.81 -11.97 20.99
C LEU A 28 4.44 -12.83 19.88
N ALA A 29 5.69 -13.20 20.08
CA ALA A 29 6.25 -14.41 19.50
C ALA A 29 6.58 -15.32 20.69
N SER A 30 5.66 -16.25 20.97
CA SER A 30 5.93 -17.42 21.80
C SER A 30 6.90 -18.28 20.98
N ASP A 31 8.16 -18.27 21.38
CA ASP A 31 9.20 -19.13 20.84
C ASP A 31 8.82 -20.59 21.10
N ALA A 32 8.74 -21.38 20.03
CA ALA A 32 8.43 -22.80 20.09
C ALA A 32 9.75 -23.53 20.35
N HIS A 33 9.92 -24.01 21.58
CA HIS A 33 11.07 -24.80 22.00
C HIS A 33 11.16 -26.09 21.18
N ASP A 34 12.23 -26.24 20.39
CA ASP A 34 12.70 -27.53 19.87
C ASP A 34 14.04 -27.86 20.52
N GLU A 35 14.19 -29.15 20.79
CA GLU A 35 14.85 -29.71 21.96
C GLU A 35 16.26 -30.18 21.60
N HIS A 36 17.29 -29.55 22.18
CA HIS A 36 18.65 -30.09 22.18
C HIS A 36 19.16 -30.15 23.62
N HIS A 37 19.19 -31.37 24.13
CA HIS A 37 19.69 -31.75 25.44
C HIS A 37 21.19 -31.48 25.55
N ASP A 38 21.56 -30.47 26.34
CA ASP A 38 22.83 -30.45 27.05
C ASP A 38 22.52 -30.37 28.54
N GLU A 39 22.81 -31.47 29.25
CA GLU A 39 22.73 -31.60 30.69
C GLU A 39 23.76 -30.69 31.37
N HIS A 40 23.39 -29.44 31.60
CA HIS A 40 23.98 -28.61 32.63
C HIS A 40 22.88 -28.25 33.63
N HIS A 41 22.88 -28.91 34.78
CA HIS A 41 22.06 -28.57 35.94
C HIS A 41 22.55 -27.25 36.57
N ASP A 42 22.48 -26.17 35.82
CA ASP A 42 22.49 -24.82 36.39
C ASP A 42 21.05 -24.53 36.80
N ILE A 43 20.73 -24.87 38.05
CA ILE A 43 19.49 -24.49 38.71
C ILE A 43 19.43 -22.96 38.69
N ALA A 44 18.81 -22.39 37.66
CA ALA A 44 18.41 -21.00 37.67
C ALA A 44 17.54 -20.82 38.94
N PRO A 45 17.91 -19.93 39.88
CA PRO A 45 17.12 -19.78 41.09
C PRO A 45 15.72 -19.35 40.67
N ALA A 46 14.73 -20.21 40.95
CA ALA A 46 13.33 -19.88 40.78
C ALA A 46 13.09 -18.51 41.43
N ARG A 47 12.69 -17.51 40.64
CA ARG A 47 12.38 -16.19 41.21
C ARG A 47 11.28 -16.42 42.25
N PRO A 48 11.42 -15.93 43.48
CA PRO A 48 10.41 -16.15 44.49
C PRO A 48 9.11 -15.46 44.05
N GLU A 49 8.14 -16.24 43.57
CA GLU A 49 6.82 -15.77 43.18
C GLU A 49 5.96 -15.55 44.44
N GLY A 50 6.29 -14.51 45.19
CA GLY A 50 5.53 -14.06 46.36
C GLY A 50 4.46 -13.03 46.01
N PHE A 51 3.63 -12.65 46.99
CA PHE A 51 2.65 -11.57 46.89
C PHE A 51 3.27 -10.18 46.62
N THR A 52 4.60 -10.06 46.67
CA THR A 52 5.36 -8.85 46.33
C THR A 52 6.00 -8.92 44.94
N SER A 53 5.62 -9.90 44.12
CA SER A 53 6.10 -10.01 42.75
C SER A 53 5.60 -8.83 41.92
N PRO A 54 6.30 -8.46 40.82
CA PRO A 54 5.87 -7.39 39.94
C PRO A 54 4.43 -7.56 39.43
N GLY A 55 3.97 -8.81 39.22
CA GLY A 55 2.61 -9.13 38.81
C GLY A 55 1.54 -8.69 39.84
N TRP A 56 1.77 -8.97 41.13
CA TRP A 56 0.88 -8.52 42.21
C TRP A 56 0.91 -6.99 42.37
N GLY A 57 2.07 -6.36 42.15
CA GLY A 57 2.19 -4.90 42.12
C GLY A 57 1.28 -4.27 41.06
N TYR A 58 1.25 -4.82 39.85
CA TYR A 58 0.34 -4.35 38.79
C TYR A 58 -1.14 -4.60 39.13
N LEU A 59 -1.48 -5.75 39.73
CA LEU A 59 -2.85 -6.05 40.16
C LEU A 59 -3.34 -5.07 41.25
N ILE A 60 -2.49 -4.78 42.24
CA ILE A 60 -2.82 -3.81 43.29
C ILE A 60 -2.98 -2.41 42.68
N ALA A 61 -2.06 -1.99 41.82
CA ALA A 61 -2.15 -0.70 41.13
C ALA A 61 -3.43 -0.58 40.29
N LEU A 62 -3.81 -1.65 39.57
CA LEU A 62 -5.04 -1.69 38.79
C LEU A 62 -6.29 -1.64 39.68
N SER A 63 -6.30 -2.37 40.79
CA SER A 63 -7.40 -2.33 41.75
C SER A 63 -7.56 -0.93 42.38
N ALA A 64 -6.46 -0.29 42.73
CA ALA A 64 -6.45 1.08 43.26
C ALA A 64 -6.93 2.07 42.20
N ALA A 65 -6.53 1.90 40.93
CA ALA A 65 -6.98 2.73 39.82
C ALA A 65 -8.50 2.61 39.60
N VAL A 66 -9.07 1.40 39.69
CA VAL A 66 -10.53 1.19 39.58
C VAL A 66 -11.28 1.87 40.73
N VAL A 67 -10.81 1.74 41.96
CA VAL A 67 -11.43 2.40 43.12
C VAL A 67 -11.33 3.92 43.01
N ALA A 68 -10.17 4.43 42.60
CA ALA A 68 -9.98 5.86 42.34
C ALA A 68 -10.93 6.35 41.22
N PHE A 69 -11.06 5.58 40.14
CA PHE A 69 -11.99 5.90 39.05
C PHE A 69 -13.44 5.93 39.54
N TYR A 70 -13.90 4.95 40.31
CA TYR A 70 -15.27 4.93 40.82
C TYR A 70 -15.57 6.12 41.76
N LYS A 71 -14.63 6.50 42.63
CA LYS A 71 -14.82 7.57 43.61
C LYS A 71 -14.68 8.97 43.02
N TYR A 72 -13.78 9.14 42.05
CA TYR A 72 -13.49 10.42 41.41
C TYR A 72 -14.05 10.52 39.99
N ALA A 73 -14.94 9.60 39.60
CA ALA A 73 -15.66 9.68 38.34
C ALA A 73 -16.47 10.98 38.32
N PRO A 74 -16.26 11.84 37.30
CA PRO A 74 -17.02 13.07 37.17
C PRO A 74 -18.51 12.76 36.93
N ALA A 75 -19.38 13.57 37.53
CA ALA A 75 -20.82 13.45 37.34
C ALA A 75 -21.19 13.65 35.85
N PRO A 76 -22.26 13.00 35.35
CA PRO A 76 -22.70 13.15 33.98
C PRO A 76 -23.16 14.59 33.72
N GLY A 77 -22.27 15.39 33.10
CA GLY A 77 -22.53 16.79 32.76
C GLY A 77 -21.32 17.71 32.95
N ASP A 78 -20.39 17.37 33.85
CA ASP A 78 -19.15 18.12 34.02
C ASP A 78 -18.06 17.59 33.09
N GLU A 79 -17.47 18.47 32.29
CA GLU A 79 -16.31 18.11 31.47
C GLU A 79 -15.15 17.71 32.40
N ALA A 80 -14.86 16.41 32.45
CA ALA A 80 -13.73 15.87 33.18
C ALA A 80 -12.45 16.67 32.85
N TYR A 81 -11.64 17.01 33.85
CA TYR A 81 -10.38 17.74 33.64
C TYR A 81 -9.49 17.07 32.59
N ILE A 82 -9.44 15.73 32.60
CA ILE A 82 -8.74 14.92 31.62
C ILE A 82 -9.34 15.09 30.21
N THR A 83 -10.67 15.12 30.09
CA THR A 83 -11.32 15.34 28.78
C THR A 83 -11.05 16.75 28.26
N ARG A 84 -11.06 17.77 29.12
CA ARG A 84 -10.68 19.14 28.72
C ARG A 84 -9.21 19.23 28.28
N TYR A 85 -8.31 18.56 29.01
CA TYR A 85 -6.91 18.48 28.65
C TYR A 85 -6.72 17.78 27.30
N ILE A 86 -7.38 16.64 27.10
CA ILE A 86 -7.37 15.94 25.80
C ILE A 86 -7.92 16.85 24.70
N LYS A 87 -9.08 17.48 24.90
CA LYS A 87 -9.70 18.41 23.93
C LYS A 87 -8.76 19.56 23.54
N HIS A 88 -7.94 20.05 24.47
CA HIS A 88 -6.99 21.13 24.21
C HIS A 88 -5.87 20.72 23.25
N TYR A 89 -5.43 19.46 23.30
CA TYR A 89 -4.35 18.95 22.44
C TYR A 89 -4.85 18.17 21.22
N THR A 90 -6.13 17.78 21.18
CA THR A 90 -6.72 17.16 20.00
C THR A 90 -7.09 18.22 18.97
N HIS A 91 -6.80 17.95 17.70
CA HIS A 91 -7.26 18.77 16.59
C HIS A 91 -8.80 18.85 16.52
N ASN A 92 -9.30 20.00 16.05
CA ASN A 92 -10.72 20.23 15.86
C ASN A 92 -11.33 19.22 14.88
N ALA A 93 -12.59 18.83 15.09
CA ALA A 93 -13.28 17.86 14.23
C ALA A 93 -13.34 18.32 12.75
N GLU A 94 -13.50 19.62 12.51
CA GLU A 94 -13.55 20.21 11.16
C GLU A 94 -12.21 20.06 10.41
N GLU A 95 -11.08 20.11 11.11
CA GLU A 95 -9.76 19.92 10.50
C GLU A 95 -9.58 18.47 10.05
N TRP A 96 -10.00 17.52 10.90
CA TRP A 96 -9.99 16.10 10.54
C TRP A 96 -10.91 15.79 9.38
N GLU A 97 -12.11 16.37 9.36
CA GLU A 97 -13.04 16.23 8.23
C GLU A 97 -12.39 16.75 6.94
N ARG A 98 -11.79 17.94 6.96
CA ARG A 98 -11.09 18.52 5.81
C ARG A 98 -9.95 17.62 5.32
N ILE A 99 -9.15 17.08 6.22
CA ILE A 99 -8.04 16.17 5.89
C ILE A 99 -8.58 14.87 5.28
N ASN A 100 -9.63 14.29 5.86
CA ASN A 100 -10.26 13.06 5.38
C ASN A 100 -10.87 13.25 3.99
N ILE A 101 -11.58 14.36 3.77
CA ILE A 101 -12.13 14.72 2.46
C ILE A 101 -11.01 14.88 1.43
N LYS A 102 -9.94 15.60 1.77
CA LYS A 102 -8.77 15.76 0.88
C LYS A 102 -8.16 14.40 0.53
N HIS A 103 -8.00 13.51 1.51
CA HIS A 103 -7.46 12.18 1.28
C HIS A 103 -8.38 11.31 0.43
N LEU A 104 -9.70 11.44 0.61
CA LEU A 104 -10.70 10.75 -0.22
C LEU A 104 -10.56 11.17 -1.68
N PHE A 105 -10.44 12.47 -1.97
CA PHE A 105 -10.25 12.96 -3.34
C PHE A 105 -8.93 12.47 -3.97
N LEU A 106 -7.82 12.55 -3.24
CA LEU A 106 -6.53 12.05 -3.73
C LEU A 106 -6.56 10.54 -4.00
N SER A 107 -7.23 9.78 -3.12
CA SER A 107 -7.39 8.33 -3.30
C SER A 107 -8.22 8.04 -4.55
N LYS A 108 -9.32 8.77 -4.76
CA LYS A 108 -10.15 8.65 -5.96
C LYS A 108 -9.36 8.95 -7.24
N GLU A 109 -8.63 10.05 -7.28
CA GLU A 109 -7.80 10.41 -8.45
C GLU A 109 -6.74 9.35 -8.76
N SER A 110 -6.09 8.82 -7.72
CA SER A 110 -5.11 7.73 -7.87
C SER A 110 -5.76 6.45 -8.43
N GLN A 111 -7.00 6.15 -8.03
CA GLN A 111 -7.72 4.99 -8.53
C GLN A 111 -8.21 5.19 -9.96
N GLU A 112 -8.70 6.37 -10.32
CA GLU A 112 -9.12 6.69 -11.70
C GLU A 112 -7.95 6.57 -12.68
N SER A 113 -6.78 7.09 -12.32
CA SER A 113 -5.58 6.94 -13.16
C SER A 113 -5.12 5.48 -13.27
N ALA A 114 -5.19 4.71 -12.18
CA ALA A 114 -4.89 3.28 -12.22
C ALA A 114 -5.89 2.50 -13.10
N LEU A 115 -7.18 2.82 -13.02
CA LEU A 115 -8.22 2.21 -13.85
C LEU A 115 -8.03 2.53 -15.33
N LEU A 116 -7.65 3.77 -15.67
CA LEU A 116 -7.36 4.15 -17.05
C LEU A 116 -6.22 3.34 -17.66
N VAL A 117 -5.16 3.08 -16.87
CA VAL A 117 -4.04 2.23 -17.32
C VAL A 117 -4.45 0.76 -17.38
N ALA A 118 -5.29 0.29 -16.45
CA ALA A 118 -5.75 -1.10 -16.42
C ALA A 118 -6.72 -1.42 -17.57
N ASP A 119 -7.55 -0.47 -17.98
CA ASP A 119 -8.51 -0.64 -19.09
C ASP A 119 -7.86 -0.41 -20.46
N ALA A 120 -6.69 0.25 -20.51
CA ALA A 120 -5.95 0.45 -21.75
C ALA A 120 -5.56 -0.90 -22.38
N ARG A 121 -6.28 -1.29 -23.44
CA ARG A 121 -5.93 -2.45 -24.26
C ARG A 121 -5.01 -2.02 -25.40
N PRO A 122 -3.96 -2.81 -25.70
CA PRO A 122 -3.20 -2.57 -26.92
C PRO A 122 -4.14 -2.69 -28.13
N PRO A 123 -3.92 -1.91 -29.20
CA PRO A 123 -4.69 -2.08 -30.42
C PRO A 123 -4.53 -3.51 -30.93
N VAL A 124 -5.64 -4.12 -31.36
CA VAL A 124 -5.64 -5.48 -31.93
C VAL A 124 -4.90 -5.43 -33.26
N VAL A 125 -3.63 -5.85 -33.26
CA VAL A 125 -2.79 -5.92 -34.45
C VAL A 125 -2.58 -7.37 -34.86
N HIS A 126 -2.92 -7.71 -36.10
CA HIS A 126 -2.62 -9.01 -36.68
C HIS A 126 -1.18 -9.03 -37.22
N ARG A 127 -0.36 -9.94 -36.71
CA ARG A 127 1.03 -10.12 -37.17
C ARG A 127 1.07 -11.01 -38.41
N TYR A 128 1.37 -10.42 -39.56
CA TYR A 128 1.56 -11.14 -40.81
C TYR A 128 3.03 -11.49 -41.02
N ARG A 129 3.32 -12.74 -41.38
CA ARG A 129 4.67 -13.15 -41.83
C ARG A 129 5.03 -12.53 -43.18
N TYR A 130 4.03 -12.26 -44.03
CA TYR A 130 4.20 -11.73 -45.37
C TYR A 130 3.21 -10.56 -45.61
N PRO A 131 3.58 -9.32 -45.21
CA PRO A 131 2.70 -8.16 -45.34
C PRO A 131 2.44 -7.75 -46.79
N GLN A 132 3.35 -8.10 -47.71
CA GLN A 132 3.23 -7.87 -49.15
C GLN A 132 2.02 -8.59 -49.78
N MET A 133 1.38 -9.53 -49.08
CA MET A 133 0.13 -10.16 -49.55
C MET A 133 -1.00 -9.14 -49.72
N LEU A 134 -0.99 -8.06 -48.94
CA LEU A 134 -2.05 -7.04 -48.95
C LEU A 134 -2.08 -6.27 -50.28
N GLU A 135 -0.93 -6.11 -50.93
CA GLU A 135 -0.79 -5.44 -52.22
C GLU A 135 -0.94 -6.41 -53.41
N ARG A 136 -0.92 -7.71 -53.13
CA ARG A 136 -0.91 -8.73 -54.18
C ARG A 136 -2.33 -9.02 -54.66
N ALA A 137 -2.65 -8.50 -55.84
CA ALA A 137 -3.81 -8.93 -56.59
C ALA A 137 -3.61 -10.35 -57.17
N SER A 138 -4.70 -11.13 -57.25
CA SER A 138 -4.67 -12.43 -57.93
C SER A 138 -4.37 -12.25 -59.42
N PRO A 139 -3.34 -12.91 -59.99
CA PRO A 139 -3.06 -12.86 -61.43
C PRO A 139 -4.14 -13.56 -62.27
N HIS A 140 -4.85 -14.50 -61.66
CA HIS A 140 -5.99 -15.17 -62.28
C HIS A 140 -7.21 -14.29 -62.03
N LEU A 141 -7.93 -13.95 -63.10
CA LEU A 141 -9.17 -13.14 -63.13
C LEU A 141 -10.23 -13.71 -62.18
N GLN A 142 -10.03 -13.50 -60.88
CA GLN A 142 -10.96 -13.91 -59.85
C GLN A 142 -12.25 -13.13 -60.08
N ARG A 143 -13.38 -13.84 -59.95
CA ARG A 143 -14.70 -13.24 -60.01
C ARG A 143 -14.74 -12.05 -59.07
N VAL A 144 -15.37 -10.95 -59.48
CA VAL A 144 -15.56 -9.75 -58.65
C VAL A 144 -16.37 -10.10 -57.40
N GLY A 145 -15.93 -9.68 -56.20
CA GLY A 145 -16.66 -9.87 -54.93
C GLY A 145 -16.01 -10.67 -53.77
N PRO A 146 -15.00 -11.55 -53.94
CA PRO A 146 -14.38 -12.28 -52.83
C PRO A 146 -13.21 -11.54 -52.19
N GLN A 147 -12.71 -10.46 -52.80
CA GLN A 147 -11.64 -9.64 -52.27
C GLN A 147 -12.22 -8.50 -51.42
N VAL A 148 -11.72 -8.38 -50.19
CA VAL A 148 -12.04 -7.29 -49.27
C VAL A 148 -11.23 -6.06 -49.70
N ASP A 149 -11.82 -4.87 -49.62
CA ASP A 149 -11.08 -3.63 -49.84
C ASP A 149 -10.06 -3.40 -48.71
N LEU A 150 -8.78 -3.33 -49.09
CA LEU A 150 -7.65 -3.15 -48.19
C LEU A 150 -7.00 -1.77 -48.31
N SER A 151 -7.62 -0.83 -49.04
CA SER A 151 -7.07 0.50 -49.30
C SER A 151 -6.77 1.33 -48.04
N GLY A 152 -7.46 1.05 -46.92
CA GLY A 152 -7.22 1.69 -45.62
C GLY A 152 -6.22 0.98 -44.70
N VAL A 153 -5.60 -0.11 -45.15
CA VAL A 153 -4.73 -0.95 -44.31
C VAL A 153 -3.26 -0.66 -44.59
N VAL A 154 -2.54 -0.16 -43.59
CA VAL A 154 -1.09 0.08 -43.67
C VAL A 154 -0.33 -0.97 -42.86
N ALA A 155 0.56 -1.72 -43.52
CA ALA A 155 1.47 -2.62 -42.85
C ALA A 155 2.54 -1.81 -42.09
N LYS A 156 2.57 -1.94 -40.76
CA LYS A 156 3.60 -1.33 -39.92
C LYS A 156 4.73 -2.33 -39.65
N THR A 157 5.97 -1.87 -39.74
CA THR A 157 7.17 -2.65 -39.39
C THR A 157 7.65 -2.27 -37.97
N ASP A 158 8.52 -3.05 -37.36
CA ASP A 158 9.13 -2.78 -36.04
C ASP A 158 9.82 -1.39 -35.94
N LYS A 159 10.16 -0.77 -37.08
CA LYS A 159 10.71 0.60 -37.15
C LYS A 159 9.67 1.71 -36.99
N ASP A 160 8.39 1.41 -37.20
CA ASP A 160 7.29 2.38 -37.18
C ASP A 160 6.58 2.45 -35.81
N TYR A 161 7.16 1.77 -34.81
CA TYR A 161 6.73 1.70 -33.41
C TYR A 161 7.59 2.56 -32.49
#